data_AF-A0A9D5QGD4-F1
#
_entry.id   AF-A0A9D5QGD4-F1
#
_cell.length_a   1.000
_cell.length_b   1.000
_cell.length_c   1.000
_cell.angle_alpha   90.00
_cell.angle_beta   90.00
_cell.angle_gamma   90.00
#
_symmetry.space_group_name_H-M   'P 1'
#
loop_
_entity.id
_entity.type
_entity.pdbx_description
1 polymer ?
#
loop_
_entity_poly.entity_id
_entity_poly.type
_entity_poly.pdbx_seq_one_letter_code
_entity_poly.pdbx_strand_id
1 'polypeptide(L)'
;MMDSAIILWGTLPGATGDRVVIARAPPTRFTSPPGCHTHMRLAIDKVDPGMVLVEDVVLPSGGILLNSPVELTASHIAILKRRGIRWIQVERGARGNDAGRAVSGLAIDDAEQARETPATKEPAPEPQAPPTPPRISVSVSPDRLSADLRVEPAGGANEVLKEEDIIAALSAEGVVFGISQRKIDELVEKWTKIKRLYDVENIAAGEPPSPGREGQLEFLVPCLSTKAQLEAVKAATYCFELDRGDIPIHRVDRGTTVAQRQVGMPPVPGKNVLGEVIPCDEIIKIEIKAADTIDITEDGEVFAANITGLPYFVEGTLGVVPVSFDGAAEIQVSHDRMKAELIIHPAIERGNPPSEEAIRDLLTENSVYFGIKDDVLNETLQRLRKGIYPDEPVVVAEGEKPEDGENGKVEFLFNTESSLKPKANPDGSVDYKNVDLVHAVSAGAPLAKLIPAGAGTPGRDVNGNELACKDGTNAQLPRGPNTVFSDDDDEVLVAGIDGNAVYN
;
A
#
# COMPACT_ATOMS: atom_id res chain seq x y z
N MET A 1 -11.30 24.42 28.27
CA MET A 1 -9.86 24.74 28.21
C MET A 1 -9.16 23.42 27.95
N MET A 2 -9.03 23.00 26.68
CA MET A 2 -7.86 23.24 25.82
C MET A 2 -6.61 22.59 26.46
N ASP A 3 -6.02 21.54 25.89
CA ASP A 3 -5.22 21.69 24.68
C ASP A 3 -5.34 20.58 23.63
N SER A 4 -5.30 21.05 22.39
CA SER A 4 -5.34 20.35 21.11
C SER A 4 -3.97 19.73 20.77
N ALA A 5 -3.95 18.54 20.15
CA ALA A 5 -2.75 18.00 19.51
C ALA A 5 -2.79 18.25 18.00
N ILE A 6 -1.84 19.05 17.53
CA ILE A 6 -1.60 19.41 16.13
C ILE A 6 -0.96 18.23 15.40
N ILE A 7 -1.53 17.87 14.24
CA ILE A 7 -0.95 16.91 13.28
C ILE A 7 -0.08 17.72 12.31
N LEU A 8 1.22 17.42 12.25
CA LEU A 8 2.13 17.95 11.23
C LEU A 8 2.58 16.81 10.31
N TRP A 9 2.23 16.93 9.03
CA TRP A 9 2.68 16.08 7.94
C TRP A 9 4.07 16.52 7.49
N GLY A 10 4.95 15.56 7.21
CA GLY A 10 6.25 15.80 6.61
C GLY A 10 6.68 14.60 5.76
N THR A 11 6.71 14.80 4.45
CA THR A 11 7.19 13.87 3.43
C THR A 11 8.72 13.80 3.46
N LEU A 12 9.28 12.59 3.52
CA LEU A 12 10.67 12.33 3.12
C LEU A 12 10.64 11.50 1.83
N PRO A 13 11.38 11.88 0.78
CA PRO A 13 11.43 11.13 -0.47
C PRO A 13 12.36 9.91 -0.32
N GLY A 14 11.87 8.74 -0.75
CA GLY A 14 12.69 7.56 -0.99
C GLY A 14 12.85 6.60 0.19
N ALA A 15 11.83 5.76 0.44
CA ALA A 15 12.01 4.44 1.06
C ALA A 15 10.74 3.59 0.86
N THR A 16 10.75 2.73 -0.16
CA THR A 16 9.86 1.57 -0.25
C THR A 16 10.23 0.57 0.83
N GLY A 17 9.32 0.29 1.77
CA GLY A 17 9.51 -0.74 2.78
C GLY A 17 8.34 -0.80 3.76
N ASP A 18 7.72 -1.99 3.86
CA ASP A 18 6.53 -2.32 4.64
C ASP A 18 6.55 -1.77 6.08
N ARG A 19 5.43 -1.17 6.49
CA ARG A 19 5.21 -0.65 7.85
C ARG A 19 4.66 -1.76 8.75
N VAL A 20 5.42 -2.16 9.76
CA VAL A 20 4.94 -2.99 10.88
C VAL A 20 4.57 -2.10 12.07
N VAL A 21 3.32 -2.21 12.54
CA VAL A 21 2.78 -1.46 13.69
C VAL A 21 3.16 -2.19 14.98
N ILE A 22 3.81 -1.48 15.91
CA ILE A 22 3.88 -1.87 17.33
C ILE A 22 3.06 -0.81 18.09
N ALA A 23 2.06 -1.25 18.84
CA ALA A 23 1.14 -0.39 19.59
C ALA A 23 1.89 0.65 20.44
N ARG A 24 1.46 1.92 20.36
CA ARG A 24 2.02 3.04 21.14
C ARG A 24 1.25 3.20 22.46
N ALA A 25 1.99 3.33 23.56
CA ALA A 25 1.62 4.19 24.69
C ALA A 25 2.71 5.26 24.91
N PRO A 26 2.43 6.43 25.49
CA PRO A 26 3.35 7.58 25.53
C PRO A 26 4.52 7.36 26.52
N PRO A 27 5.62 8.13 26.43
CA PRO A 27 6.78 7.94 27.28
C PRO A 27 6.53 8.57 28.67
N THR A 28 6.28 7.75 29.68
CA THR A 28 6.43 8.15 31.09
C THR A 28 7.75 7.58 31.62
N ARG A 29 8.70 8.47 31.96
CA ARG A 29 9.87 8.09 32.76
C ARG A 29 9.39 7.74 34.16
N PHE A 30 9.30 6.46 34.48
CA PHE A 30 9.21 6.00 35.86
C PHE A 30 10.62 5.83 36.42
N THR A 31 10.98 6.65 37.40
CA THR A 31 12.07 6.35 38.32
C THR A 31 11.49 5.57 39.49
N SER A 32 12.00 4.37 39.75
CA SER A 32 11.61 3.52 40.89
C SER A 32 12.86 2.91 41.57
N PRO A 33 12.81 2.61 42.89
CA PRO A 33 13.97 2.46 43.79
C PRO A 33 14.63 1.06 43.71
N PRO A 34 15.69 0.74 44.49
CA PRO A 34 16.72 -0.21 44.09
C PRO A 34 16.24 -1.65 44.15
N GLY A 35 16.38 -2.36 43.03
CA GLY A 35 15.90 -3.74 42.81
C GLY A 35 15.26 -3.97 41.43
N CYS A 36 15.14 -2.93 40.59
CA CYS A 36 14.47 -3.05 39.30
C CYS A 36 15.43 -3.48 38.16
N HIS A 37 15.03 -4.55 37.48
CA HIS A 37 15.54 -4.96 36.17
C HIS A 37 15.31 -3.84 35.14
N THR A 38 16.38 -3.28 34.56
CA THR A 38 16.29 -2.16 33.62
C THR A 38 15.90 -2.67 32.23
N HIS A 39 14.62 -2.60 31.88
CA HIS A 39 14.15 -2.82 30.52
C HIS A 39 14.66 -1.72 29.58
N MET A 40 15.25 -2.09 28.45
CA MET A 40 15.86 -1.14 27.51
C MET A 40 15.37 -1.38 26.09
N ARG A 41 14.97 -0.31 25.40
CA ARG A 41 14.60 -0.36 23.98
C ARG A 41 15.84 -0.15 23.12
N LEU A 42 16.27 -1.17 22.39
CA LEU A 42 17.47 -1.15 21.57
C LEU A 42 17.14 -1.28 20.08
N ALA A 43 17.91 -0.60 19.24
CA ALA A 43 17.91 -0.86 17.80
C ALA A 43 18.43 -2.28 17.55
N ILE A 44 17.89 -3.01 16.57
CA ILE A 44 18.32 -4.40 16.31
C ILE A 44 19.82 -4.50 15.97
N ASP A 45 20.41 -3.43 15.43
CA ASP A 45 21.84 -3.35 15.14
C ASP A 45 22.73 -3.18 16.37
N LYS A 46 22.12 -2.87 17.52
CA LYS A 46 22.78 -2.67 18.82
C LYS A 46 22.40 -3.74 19.84
N VAL A 47 21.75 -4.82 19.40
CA VAL A 47 21.39 -5.97 20.25
C VAL A 47 22.51 -7.00 20.15
N ASP A 48 23.05 -7.40 21.30
CA ASP A 48 24.07 -8.45 21.38
C ASP A 48 23.43 -9.82 21.67
N PRO A 49 24.01 -10.92 21.19
CA PRO A 49 23.63 -12.26 21.63
C PRO A 49 23.75 -12.40 23.15
N GLY A 50 22.76 -13.05 23.79
CA GLY A 50 22.69 -13.20 25.26
C GLY A 50 21.82 -12.17 25.98
N MET A 51 21.23 -11.21 25.26
CA MET A 51 20.18 -10.36 25.81
C MET A 51 18.83 -11.10 25.83
N VAL A 52 18.01 -10.87 26.84
CA VAL A 52 16.70 -11.52 26.97
C VAL A 52 15.63 -10.62 26.37
N LEU A 53 14.84 -11.16 25.45
CA LEU A 53 13.67 -10.49 24.90
C LEU A 53 12.58 -10.40 25.97
N VAL A 54 12.00 -9.21 26.14
CA VAL A 54 11.02 -8.92 27.21
C VAL A 54 9.58 -8.96 26.67
N GLU A 55 9.36 -8.69 25.38
CA GLU A 55 8.04 -8.69 24.74
C GLU A 55 8.03 -9.54 23.48
N ASP A 56 6.88 -10.16 23.18
CA ASP A 56 6.67 -10.93 21.97
C ASP A 56 6.87 -10.07 20.72
N VAL A 57 7.58 -10.61 19.74
CA VAL A 57 7.75 -9.96 18.44
C VAL A 57 6.69 -10.50 17.50
N VAL A 58 5.68 -9.69 17.18
CA VAL A 58 4.55 -10.08 16.33
C VAL A 58 4.68 -9.46 14.93
N LEU A 59 4.37 -10.25 13.89
CA LEU A 59 4.31 -9.79 12.51
C LEU A 59 2.99 -9.06 12.21
N PRO A 60 2.93 -8.21 11.16
CA PRO A 60 1.67 -7.55 10.73
C PRO A 60 0.53 -8.52 10.42
N SER A 61 0.85 -9.75 10.02
CA SER A 61 -0.11 -10.82 9.76
C SER A 61 -0.67 -11.47 11.03
N GLY A 62 -0.32 -10.96 12.22
CA GLY A 62 -0.78 -11.47 13.52
C GLY A 62 -0.03 -12.70 14.05
N GLY A 63 0.95 -13.22 13.30
CA GLY A 63 1.78 -14.36 13.73
C GLY A 63 2.92 -13.92 14.65
N ILE A 64 3.13 -14.65 15.76
CA ILE A 64 4.25 -14.39 16.68
C ILE A 64 5.54 -14.97 16.08
N LEU A 65 6.57 -14.13 15.93
CA LEU A 65 7.87 -14.48 15.38
C LEU A 65 8.84 -14.99 16.46
N LEU A 66 8.80 -14.40 17.65
CA LEU A 66 9.55 -14.83 18.83
C LEU A 66 8.70 -14.59 20.08
N ASN A 67 8.54 -15.63 20.91
CA ASN A 67 7.90 -15.53 22.22
C ASN A 67 8.90 -15.05 23.27
N SER A 68 8.47 -14.16 24.14
CA SER A 68 9.14 -13.77 25.37
C SER A 68 8.74 -14.70 26.53
N PRO A 69 9.63 -14.97 27.49
CA PRO A 69 11.04 -14.58 27.52
C PRO A 69 11.92 -15.57 26.73
N VAL A 70 12.80 -15.04 25.86
CA VAL A 70 13.79 -15.85 25.13
C VAL A 70 15.14 -15.15 25.08
N GLU A 71 16.22 -15.92 25.30
CA GLU A 71 17.58 -15.42 25.12
C GLU A 71 17.90 -15.30 23.62
N LEU A 72 18.31 -14.12 23.18
CA LEU A 72 18.56 -13.84 21.79
C LEU A 72 19.89 -14.48 21.36
N THR A 73 19.81 -15.44 20.45
CA THR A 73 20.98 -16.01 19.78
C THR A 73 21.34 -15.18 18.54
N ALA A 74 22.54 -15.38 17.98
CA ALA A 74 22.92 -14.74 16.71
C ALA A 74 21.93 -15.05 15.57
N SER A 75 21.32 -16.23 15.57
CA SER A 75 20.29 -16.63 14.61
C SER A 75 18.98 -15.85 14.80
N HIS A 76 18.55 -15.61 16.04
CA HIS A 76 17.38 -14.78 16.33
C HIS A 76 17.57 -13.35 15.80
N ILE A 77 18.75 -12.75 16.05
CA ILE A 77 19.08 -11.39 15.60
C ILE A 77 19.11 -11.31 14.06
N ALA A 78 19.64 -12.34 13.38
CA ALA A 78 19.67 -12.40 11.91
C ALA A 78 18.26 -12.48 11.30
N ILE A 79 17.34 -13.25 11.90
CA ILE A 79 15.95 -13.35 11.46
C ILE A 79 15.22 -12.01 11.64
N LEU A 80 15.42 -11.34 12.78
CA LEU A 80 14.83 -10.03 13.07
C LEU A 80 15.30 -8.96 12.07
N LYS A 81 16.60 -8.94 11.73
CA LYS A 81 17.15 -8.04 10.70
C LYS A 81 16.57 -8.33 9.32
N ARG A 82 16.49 -9.61 8.93
CA ARG A 82 15.93 -10.02 7.62
C ARG A 82 14.46 -9.65 7.46
N ARG A 83 13.71 -9.60 8.57
CA ARG A 83 12.29 -9.20 8.62
C ARG A 83 12.08 -7.68 8.80
N GLY A 84 13.15 -6.87 8.78
CA GLY A 84 13.05 -5.41 8.81
C GLY A 84 12.67 -4.81 10.16
N ILE A 85 12.79 -5.57 11.26
CA ILE A 85 12.42 -5.11 12.60
C ILE A 85 13.51 -4.17 13.12
N ARG A 86 13.15 -2.91 13.40
CA ARG A 86 14.13 -1.87 13.72
C ARG A 86 14.51 -1.78 15.19
N TRP A 87 13.58 -2.07 16.10
CA TRP A 87 13.77 -1.90 17.55
C TRP A 87 13.06 -3.02 18.31
N ILE A 88 13.67 -3.51 19.38
CA ILE A 88 13.08 -4.50 20.30
C ILE A 88 13.34 -4.08 21.76
N GLN A 89 12.51 -4.57 22.68
CA GLN A 89 12.69 -4.36 24.11
C GLN A 89 13.39 -5.56 24.72
N VAL A 90 14.56 -5.31 25.30
CA VAL A 90 15.44 -6.33 25.83
C VAL A 90 15.91 -5.97 27.23
N GLU A 91 16.28 -6.98 27.98
CA GLU A 91 16.92 -6.86 29.27
C GLU A 91 18.34 -7.45 29.18
N ARG A 92 19.29 -6.85 29.90
CA ARG A 92 20.61 -7.46 30.04
C ARG A 92 20.49 -8.69 30.93
N GLY A 93 20.60 -9.86 30.31
CA GLY A 93 20.82 -11.11 31.06
C GLY A 93 22.03 -10.94 31.98
N ALA A 94 21.92 -11.44 33.21
CA ALA A 94 23.03 -11.45 34.16
C ALA A 94 24.22 -12.17 33.53
N ARG A 95 25.32 -11.44 33.26
CA ARG A 95 26.60 -12.05 32.88
C ARG A 95 27.10 -12.87 34.07
N GLY A 96 27.00 -14.20 33.99
CA GLY A 96 27.94 -15.08 34.65
C GLY A 96 29.34 -14.80 34.10
N ASN A 97 30.26 -14.44 34.99
CA ASN A 97 31.68 -14.36 34.71
C ASN A 97 32.15 -15.69 34.10
N ASP A 98 32.76 -15.61 32.91
CA ASP A 98 34.11 -16.13 32.73
C ASP A 98 34.72 -15.52 31.47
N ALA A 99 35.62 -14.56 31.69
CA ALA A 99 36.62 -14.17 30.70
C ALA A 99 37.91 -13.90 31.46
N GLY A 100 38.86 -14.82 31.30
CA GLY A 100 40.22 -14.65 31.77
C GLY A 100 40.89 -13.40 31.19
N ARG A 101 41.90 -12.91 31.91
CA ARG A 101 42.90 -11.98 31.40
C ARG A 101 44.29 -12.48 31.84
N ALA A 102 45.10 -12.89 30.87
CA ALA A 102 46.39 -12.28 30.46
C ALA A 102 47.37 -11.87 31.60
N VAL A 103 48.70 -12.09 31.64
CA VAL A 103 49.80 -12.45 30.70
C VAL A 103 51.02 -12.86 31.56
N SER A 104 52.06 -13.44 30.93
CA SER A 104 53.47 -13.60 31.36
C SER A 104 53.76 -14.91 32.10
N GLY A 105 54.86 -15.62 31.90
CA GLY A 105 56.12 -15.42 31.18
C GLY A 105 57.07 -16.49 31.74
N LEU A 106 57.87 -17.11 30.89
CA LEU A 106 58.70 -18.31 31.17
C LEU A 106 59.88 -18.10 32.14
N ALA A 107 60.31 -19.24 32.73
CA ALA A 107 61.50 -19.53 33.57
C ALA A 107 61.44 -18.95 35.01
N ILE A 108 61.96 -19.57 36.09
CA ILE A 108 63.32 -20.08 36.36
C ILE A 108 63.29 -21.07 37.57
N ASP A 109 64.16 -22.09 37.52
CA ASP A 109 64.89 -22.90 38.54
C ASP A 109 64.39 -23.21 39.97
N ASP A 110 64.54 -24.52 40.27
CA ASP A 110 65.21 -25.19 41.40
C ASP A 110 64.78 -25.09 42.88
N ALA A 111 65.03 -26.25 43.50
CA ALA A 111 65.29 -26.55 44.93
C ALA A 111 64.06 -26.70 45.86
N GLU A 112 63.93 -27.68 46.76
CA GLU A 112 64.81 -28.78 47.22
C GLU A 112 64.06 -29.57 48.33
N GLN A 113 64.33 -30.89 48.41
CA GLN A 113 64.20 -31.85 49.55
C GLN A 113 62.82 -32.09 50.20
N ALA A 114 62.23 -33.30 50.13
CA ALA A 114 62.64 -34.63 50.67
C ALA A 114 62.47 -34.79 52.20
N ARG A 115 61.55 -35.70 52.61
CA ARG A 115 61.61 -36.55 53.82
C ARG A 115 60.57 -37.70 53.80
N GLU A 116 61.06 -38.88 53.42
CA GLU A 116 60.88 -40.25 53.96
C GLU A 116 59.61 -40.72 54.76
N THR A 117 58.86 -41.66 54.16
CA THR A 117 58.43 -43.06 54.56
C THR A 117 57.80 -43.41 55.93
N PRO A 118 57.17 -44.62 56.14
CA PRO A 118 56.46 -45.57 55.24
C PRO A 118 55.15 -46.23 55.82
N ALA A 119 54.42 -46.91 54.92
CA ALA A 119 53.49 -48.06 55.02
C ALA A 119 52.89 -48.57 56.35
N THR A 120 51.55 -48.79 56.35
CA THR A 120 50.93 -49.93 57.06
C THR A 120 49.70 -50.50 56.31
N LYS A 121 49.61 -51.84 56.35
CA LYS A 121 48.72 -52.81 55.68
C LYS A 121 47.20 -52.57 55.73
N GLU A 122 46.53 -53.08 54.67
CA GLU A 122 45.10 -53.42 54.60
C GLU A 122 44.61 -54.28 55.78
N PRO A 123 43.33 -54.13 56.15
CA PRO A 123 42.47 -55.25 56.49
C PRO A 123 41.36 -55.43 55.43
N ALA A 124 41.00 -56.70 55.20
CA ALA A 124 39.95 -57.15 54.28
C ALA A 124 38.56 -56.53 54.55
N PRO A 125 37.69 -56.36 53.53
CA PRO A 125 36.38 -55.74 53.71
C PRO A 125 35.38 -56.70 54.37
N GLU A 126 34.70 -56.20 55.40
CA GLU A 126 33.47 -56.76 55.99
C GLU A 126 32.27 -56.65 55.02
N PRO A 127 31.21 -57.47 55.18
CA PRO A 127 30.14 -57.61 54.20
C PRO A 127 29.32 -56.32 54.05
N GLN A 128 29.13 -55.88 52.80
CA GLN A 128 28.33 -54.70 52.47
C GLN A 128 26.87 -54.89 52.92
N ALA A 129 26.39 -53.97 53.76
CA ALA A 129 24.97 -53.84 54.10
C ALA A 129 24.15 -53.52 52.82
N PRO A 130 22.90 -54.00 52.71
CA PRO A 130 22.08 -53.80 51.52
C PRO A 130 21.89 -52.30 51.22
N PRO A 131 21.89 -51.90 49.93
CA PRO A 131 21.75 -50.50 49.56
C PRO A 131 20.39 -49.95 50.01
N THR A 132 20.40 -48.86 50.77
CA THR A 132 19.20 -48.09 51.06
C THR A 132 18.80 -47.33 49.79
N PRO A 133 17.58 -47.50 49.25
CA PRO A 133 17.16 -46.78 48.06
C PRO A 133 16.95 -45.29 48.37
N PRO A 134 17.14 -44.39 47.38
CA PRO A 134 16.83 -42.98 47.54
C PRO A 134 15.34 -42.77 47.80
N ARG A 135 14.99 -41.72 48.54
CA ARG A 135 13.60 -41.37 48.80
C ARG A 135 13.06 -40.60 47.60
N ILE A 136 12.12 -41.20 46.88
CA ILE A 136 11.43 -40.56 45.76
C ILE A 136 10.04 -40.15 46.25
N SER A 137 9.72 -38.86 46.15
CA SER A 137 8.38 -38.34 46.39
C SER A 137 7.86 -37.67 45.13
N VAL A 138 6.63 -38.00 44.74
CA VAL A 138 5.95 -37.39 43.60
C VAL A 138 4.83 -36.54 44.15
N SER A 139 4.70 -35.31 43.64
CA SER A 139 3.61 -34.40 43.98
C SER A 139 2.83 -34.10 42.70
N VAL A 140 1.56 -34.48 42.65
CA VAL A 140 0.67 -34.12 41.54
C VAL A 140 0.05 -32.76 41.82
N SER A 141 0.06 -31.88 40.83
CA SER A 141 -0.57 -30.55 40.92
C SER A 141 -2.06 -30.67 41.25
N PRO A 142 -2.66 -29.71 42.00
CA PRO A 142 -4.09 -29.73 42.34
C PRO A 142 -5.03 -29.79 41.14
N ASP A 143 -4.60 -29.24 40.00
CA ASP A 143 -5.33 -29.28 38.72
C ASP A 143 -5.15 -30.61 37.96
N ARG A 144 -4.31 -31.53 38.48
CA ARG A 144 -3.94 -32.82 37.90
C ARG A 144 -3.33 -32.72 36.49
N LEU A 145 -2.92 -31.54 36.05
CA LEU A 145 -2.32 -31.32 34.73
C LEU A 145 -0.80 -31.46 34.74
N SER A 146 -0.16 -31.44 35.90
CA SER A 146 1.27 -31.69 36.03
C SER A 146 1.60 -32.55 37.25
N ALA A 147 2.74 -33.23 37.19
CA ALA A 147 3.35 -33.87 38.34
C ALA A 147 4.80 -33.43 38.46
N ASP A 148 5.23 -33.21 39.70
CA ASP A 148 6.59 -32.86 40.08
C ASP A 148 7.24 -34.04 40.81
N LEU A 149 8.55 -34.20 40.63
CA LEU A 149 9.33 -35.28 41.21
C LEU A 149 10.42 -34.71 42.11
N ARG A 150 10.42 -35.12 43.37
CA ARG A 150 11.49 -34.84 44.34
C ARG A 150 12.24 -36.13 44.65
N VAL A 151 13.56 -36.09 44.51
CA VAL A 151 14.44 -37.21 44.84
C VAL A 151 15.45 -36.77 45.90
N GLU A 152 15.39 -37.43 47.06
CA GLU A 152 16.20 -37.17 48.25
C GLU A 152 17.19 -38.32 48.52
N PRO A 153 18.47 -38.01 48.82
CA PRO A 153 19.43 -39.04 49.19
C PRO A 153 19.12 -39.62 50.57
N ALA A 154 19.21 -40.93 50.72
CA ALA A 154 18.89 -41.68 51.93
C ALA A 154 20.08 -41.87 52.89
N GLY A 155 21.26 -41.32 52.57
CA GLY A 155 22.48 -41.37 53.37
C GLY A 155 23.30 -42.66 53.24
N GLY A 156 22.97 -43.55 52.29
CA GLY A 156 23.69 -44.80 52.03
C GLY A 156 24.80 -44.64 50.99
N ALA A 157 25.99 -45.22 51.26
CA ALA A 157 27.15 -45.12 50.35
C ALA A 157 26.89 -45.71 48.93
N ASN A 158 25.86 -46.55 48.76
CA ASN A 158 25.56 -47.25 47.51
C ASN A 158 24.13 -46.98 46.98
N GLU A 159 23.68 -45.72 47.04
CA GLU A 159 22.43 -45.29 46.42
C GLU A 159 22.54 -45.29 44.89
N VAL A 160 21.67 -46.06 44.23
CA VAL A 160 21.50 -46.09 42.77
C VAL A 160 20.06 -45.70 42.48
N LEU A 161 19.87 -44.72 41.59
CA LEU A 161 18.56 -44.33 41.09
C LEU A 161 18.40 -44.91 39.68
N LYS A 162 17.44 -45.81 39.49
CA LYS A 162 17.10 -46.32 38.16
C LYS A 162 15.88 -45.60 37.61
N GLU A 163 15.79 -45.52 36.29
CA GLU A 163 14.60 -45.02 35.59
C GLU A 163 13.34 -45.82 35.99
N GLU A 164 13.49 -47.14 36.16
CA GLU A 164 12.44 -48.04 36.61
C GLU A 164 11.88 -47.65 37.99
N ASP A 165 12.74 -47.21 38.92
CA ASP A 165 12.33 -46.80 40.27
C ASP A 165 11.54 -45.47 40.23
N ILE A 166 11.90 -44.56 39.32
CA ILE A 166 11.19 -43.29 39.10
C ILE A 166 9.84 -43.55 38.45
N ILE A 167 9.79 -44.41 37.43
CA ILE A 167 8.54 -44.79 36.75
C ILE A 167 7.60 -45.53 37.71
N ALA A 168 8.14 -46.40 38.57
CA ALA A 168 7.37 -47.10 39.60
C ALA A 168 6.81 -46.11 40.65
N ALA A 169 7.60 -45.11 41.07
CA ALA A 169 7.14 -44.07 41.99
C ALA A 169 6.06 -43.17 41.36
N LEU A 170 6.21 -42.79 40.09
CA LEU A 170 5.20 -42.04 39.33
C LEU A 170 3.91 -42.84 39.18
N SER A 171 4.03 -44.13 38.83
CA SER A 171 2.88 -45.02 38.68
C SER A 171 2.20 -45.34 40.02
N ALA A 172 2.94 -45.38 41.14
CA ALA A 172 2.38 -45.61 42.47
C ALA A 172 1.49 -44.45 42.93
N GLU A 173 1.84 -43.22 42.54
CA GLU A 173 1.03 -42.01 42.76
C GLU A 173 -0.01 -41.78 41.64
N GLY A 174 -0.17 -42.76 40.73
CA GLY A 174 -1.21 -42.78 39.69
C GLY A 174 -0.88 -41.99 38.44
N VAL A 175 0.34 -41.47 38.27
CA VAL A 175 0.78 -40.76 37.06
C VAL A 175 1.09 -41.78 35.96
N VAL A 176 0.27 -41.78 34.90
CA VAL A 176 0.33 -42.76 33.79
C VAL A 176 0.53 -42.06 32.45
N PHE A 177 0.18 -40.77 32.35
CA PHE A 177 0.15 -40.04 31.09
C PHE A 177 1.07 -38.82 31.13
N GLY A 178 1.73 -38.52 30.02
CA GLY A 178 2.54 -37.31 29.87
C GLY A 178 3.93 -37.35 30.51
N ILE A 179 4.42 -38.51 30.93
CA ILE A 179 5.74 -38.68 31.56
C ILE A 179 6.84 -38.35 30.56
N SER A 180 7.69 -37.39 30.90
CA SER A 180 8.81 -36.95 30.07
C SER A 180 10.04 -37.84 30.29
N GLN A 181 10.23 -38.82 29.42
CA GLN A 181 11.41 -39.71 29.44
C GLN A 181 12.73 -38.91 29.44
N ARG A 182 12.82 -37.87 28.61
CA ARG A 182 13.99 -36.99 28.55
C ARG A 182 14.38 -36.38 29.91
N LYS A 183 13.41 -35.94 30.70
CA LYS A 183 13.68 -35.35 32.03
C LYS A 183 14.12 -36.40 33.04
N ILE A 184 13.62 -37.64 32.91
CA ILE A 184 14.02 -38.78 33.74
C ILE A 184 15.48 -39.15 33.45
N ASP A 185 15.84 -39.28 32.17
CA ASP A 185 17.22 -39.63 31.76
C ASP A 185 18.23 -38.59 32.25
N GLU A 186 17.90 -37.30 32.07
CA GLU A 186 18.72 -36.19 32.56
C GLU A 186 18.86 -36.20 34.09
N LEU A 187 17.82 -36.61 34.82
CA LEU A 187 17.85 -36.72 36.28
C LEU A 187 18.74 -37.88 36.73
N VAL A 188 18.65 -39.04 36.09
CA VAL A 188 19.46 -40.23 36.40
C VAL A 188 20.94 -39.97 36.12
N GLU A 189 21.27 -39.28 35.02
CA GLU A 189 22.64 -38.89 34.72
C GLU A 189 23.20 -37.90 35.76
N LYS A 190 22.39 -36.90 36.15
CA LYS A 190 22.78 -35.93 37.19
C LYS A 190 22.97 -36.61 38.56
N TRP A 191 22.10 -37.55 38.92
CA TRP A 191 22.18 -38.33 40.14
C TRP A 191 23.45 -39.19 40.22
N THR A 192 23.82 -39.81 39.08
CA THR A 192 25.04 -40.64 38.98
C THR A 192 26.31 -39.83 39.23
N LYS A 193 26.30 -38.54 38.85
CA LYS A 193 27.43 -37.61 39.08
C LYS A 193 27.44 -37.04 40.50
N ILE A 194 26.29 -36.59 41.01
CA ILE A 194 26.18 -35.91 42.31
C ILE A 194 24.90 -36.39 43.01
N LYS A 195 25.05 -37.15 44.11
CA LYS A 195 23.94 -37.70 44.90
C LYS A 195 23.40 -36.66 45.89
N ARG A 196 22.58 -35.72 45.41
CA ARG A 196 21.97 -34.63 46.20
C ARG A 196 20.46 -34.54 45.95
N LEU A 197 19.77 -33.67 46.69
CA LEU A 197 18.36 -33.35 46.44
C LEU A 197 18.16 -32.82 45.02
N TYR A 198 17.20 -33.38 44.29
CA TYR A 198 16.71 -32.86 43.01
C TYR A 198 15.20 -32.70 43.04
N ASP A 199 14.76 -31.49 42.69
CA ASP A 199 13.36 -31.17 42.42
C ASP A 199 13.21 -30.99 40.91
N VAL A 200 12.39 -31.82 40.28
CA VAL A 200 12.10 -31.79 38.84
C VAL A 200 10.64 -31.45 38.64
N GLU A 201 10.41 -30.21 38.21
CA GLU A 201 9.08 -29.71 37.91
C GLU A 201 8.56 -30.27 36.57
N ASN A 202 7.26 -30.54 36.52
CA ASN A 202 6.54 -31.04 35.35
C ASN A 202 7.22 -32.30 34.76
N ILE A 203 7.59 -33.27 35.61
CA ILE A 203 8.11 -34.56 35.16
C ILE A 203 7.07 -35.30 34.31
N ALA A 204 5.78 -35.07 34.58
CA ALA A 204 4.68 -35.44 33.72
C ALA A 204 3.77 -34.24 33.45
N ALA A 205 3.25 -34.13 32.22
CA ALA A 205 2.33 -33.06 31.82
C ALA A 205 1.15 -33.64 31.05
N GLY A 206 -0.06 -33.33 31.50
CA GLY A 206 -1.30 -33.66 30.82
C GLY A 206 -1.53 -32.77 29.59
N GLU A 207 -2.45 -33.20 28.73
CA GLU A 207 -2.95 -32.41 27.61
C GLU A 207 -4.13 -31.57 28.11
N PRO A 208 -4.03 -30.23 28.15
CA PRO A 208 -5.14 -29.40 28.59
C PRO A 208 -6.29 -29.45 27.57
N PRO A 209 -7.56 -29.37 28.03
CA PRO A 209 -8.71 -29.28 27.13
C PRO A 209 -8.61 -28.03 26.24
N SER A 210 -8.99 -28.16 24.97
CA SER A 210 -9.06 -27.04 24.03
C SER A 210 -10.52 -26.74 23.68
N PRO A 211 -11.01 -25.51 23.97
CA PRO A 211 -12.40 -25.15 23.68
C PRO A 211 -12.69 -25.16 22.19
N GLY A 212 -13.90 -25.57 21.85
CA GLY A 212 -14.41 -25.54 20.49
C GLY A 212 -14.59 -24.10 20.03
N ARG A 213 -14.39 -23.86 18.74
CA ARG A 213 -14.69 -22.56 18.12
C ARG A 213 -15.84 -22.75 17.17
N GLU A 214 -16.88 -21.95 17.31
CA GLU A 214 -17.93 -21.89 16.30
C GLU A 214 -17.34 -21.44 14.96
N GLY A 215 -17.96 -21.89 13.88
CA GLY A 215 -17.62 -21.50 12.52
C GLY A 215 -17.49 -20.00 12.34
N GLN A 216 -16.34 -19.54 11.85
CA GLN A 216 -16.17 -18.13 11.49
C GLN A 216 -16.86 -17.84 10.15
N LEU A 217 -17.35 -16.61 9.98
CA LEU A 217 -17.77 -16.14 8.67
C LEU A 217 -16.55 -15.93 7.79
N GLU A 218 -16.53 -16.65 6.68
CA GLU A 218 -15.67 -16.34 5.55
C GLU A 218 -16.43 -15.39 4.62
N PHE A 219 -15.88 -14.18 4.44
CA PHE A 219 -16.40 -13.21 3.48
C PHE A 219 -15.89 -13.58 2.09
N LEU A 220 -16.81 -13.96 1.21
CA LEU A 220 -16.50 -14.32 -0.18
C LEU A 220 -16.33 -13.07 -1.05
N VAL A 221 -16.87 -11.94 -0.61
CA VAL A 221 -16.78 -10.64 -1.26
C VAL A 221 -16.15 -9.62 -0.30
N PRO A 222 -15.41 -8.62 -0.81
CA PRO A 222 -14.89 -7.56 0.04
C PRO A 222 -16.03 -6.71 0.61
N CYS A 223 -16.02 -6.50 1.92
CA CYS A 223 -17.03 -5.72 2.64
C CYS A 223 -16.44 -4.43 3.21
N LEU A 224 -17.27 -3.39 3.30
CA LEU A 224 -16.96 -2.21 4.11
C LEU A 224 -16.84 -2.62 5.58
N SER A 225 -15.69 -2.35 6.19
CA SER A 225 -15.37 -2.85 7.55
C SER A 225 -15.47 -1.78 8.63
N THR A 226 -15.63 -0.51 8.25
CA THR A 226 -15.68 0.61 9.20
C THR A 226 -16.99 1.39 9.12
N LYS A 227 -17.42 1.91 10.26
CA LYS A 227 -18.59 2.79 10.36
C LYS A 227 -18.43 4.07 9.53
N ALA A 228 -17.22 4.64 9.48
CA ALA A 228 -16.94 5.83 8.70
C ALA A 228 -17.18 5.61 7.20
N GLN A 229 -16.74 4.47 6.65
CA GLN A 229 -17.01 4.10 5.25
C GLN A 229 -18.52 3.92 5.00
N LEU A 230 -19.21 3.23 5.89
CA LEU A 230 -20.66 3.00 5.75
C LEU A 230 -21.44 4.32 5.77
N GLU A 231 -21.11 5.24 6.68
CA GLU A 231 -21.77 6.55 6.75
C GLU A 231 -21.40 7.45 5.56
N ALA A 232 -20.16 7.37 5.05
CA ALA A 232 -19.78 8.06 3.82
C ALA A 232 -20.59 7.55 2.61
N VAL A 233 -20.78 6.24 2.49
CA VAL A 233 -21.62 5.65 1.42
C VAL A 233 -23.07 6.09 1.52
N LYS A 234 -23.63 6.17 2.72
CA LYS A 234 -25.00 6.66 2.93
C LYS A 234 -25.16 8.16 2.67
N ALA A 235 -24.11 8.94 2.92
CA ALA A 235 -24.12 10.39 2.74
C ALA A 235 -23.81 10.81 1.29
N ALA A 236 -23.15 9.95 0.52
CA ALA A 236 -22.80 10.24 -0.86
C ALA A 236 -24.06 10.39 -1.71
N THR A 237 -24.09 11.43 -2.53
CA THR A 237 -25.14 11.65 -3.53
C THR A 237 -24.72 11.08 -4.89
N TYR A 238 -23.41 11.01 -5.13
CA TYR A 238 -22.85 10.53 -6.39
C TYR A 238 -21.72 9.52 -6.18
N CYS A 239 -21.55 8.60 -7.13
CA CYS A 239 -20.54 7.53 -7.00
C CYS A 239 -19.10 8.06 -6.95
N PHE A 240 -18.78 9.14 -7.67
CA PHE A 240 -17.41 9.70 -7.72
C PHE A 240 -16.96 10.28 -6.36
N GLU A 241 -17.90 10.59 -5.46
CA GLU A 241 -17.58 11.06 -4.10
C GLU A 241 -16.95 9.95 -3.26
N LEU A 242 -17.29 8.69 -3.56
CA LEU A 242 -16.74 7.51 -2.88
C LEU A 242 -15.31 7.21 -3.31
N ASP A 243 -15.00 7.48 -4.57
CA ASP A 243 -13.68 7.21 -5.16
C ASP A 243 -12.61 8.16 -4.58
N ARG A 244 -13.00 9.39 -4.22
CA ARG A 244 -12.13 10.35 -3.51
C ARG A 244 -11.77 9.93 -2.08
N GLY A 245 -12.51 8.99 -1.49
CA GLY A 245 -12.38 8.58 -0.10
C GLY A 245 -11.64 7.26 0.13
N ASP A 246 -11.01 6.68 -0.90
CA ASP A 246 -10.39 5.35 -0.86
C ASP A 246 -11.36 4.25 -0.36
N ILE A 247 -12.65 4.38 -0.68
CA ILE A 247 -13.66 3.41 -0.27
C ILE A 247 -13.65 2.25 -1.27
N PRO A 248 -13.44 0.99 -0.84
CA PRO A 248 -13.41 -0.15 -1.75
C PRO A 248 -14.84 -0.40 -2.29
N ILE A 249 -15.10 0.01 -3.53
CA ILE A 249 -16.40 -0.13 -4.19
C ILE A 249 -16.50 -1.54 -4.79
N HIS A 250 -17.01 -2.49 -4.01
CA HIS A 250 -17.31 -3.85 -4.48
C HIS A 250 -18.82 -4.10 -4.49
N ARG A 251 -19.44 -3.89 -5.65
CA ARG A 251 -20.87 -4.12 -5.85
C ARG A 251 -21.18 -5.62 -5.88
N VAL A 252 -22.26 -6.02 -5.21
CA VAL A 252 -22.79 -7.38 -5.23
C VAL A 252 -24.24 -7.37 -5.69
N ASP A 253 -24.56 -8.17 -6.70
CA ASP A 253 -25.92 -8.30 -7.23
C ASP A 253 -26.83 -9.08 -6.28
N ARG A 254 -28.14 -8.84 -6.35
CA ARG A 254 -29.14 -9.65 -5.65
C ARG A 254 -28.95 -11.14 -5.93
N GLY A 255 -28.95 -11.93 -4.88
CA GLY A 255 -28.72 -13.38 -4.89
C GLY A 255 -27.24 -13.77 -4.73
N THR A 256 -26.32 -12.81 -4.79
CA THR A 256 -24.88 -13.08 -4.60
C THR A 256 -24.61 -13.52 -3.17
N THR A 257 -23.86 -14.60 -3.00
CA THR A 257 -23.37 -15.02 -1.68
C THR A 257 -22.29 -14.06 -1.19
N VAL A 258 -22.57 -13.37 -0.10
CA VAL A 258 -21.67 -12.38 0.51
C VAL A 258 -20.71 -13.06 1.48
N ALA A 259 -21.22 -14.00 2.28
CA ALA A 259 -20.43 -14.70 3.27
C ALA A 259 -20.95 -16.13 3.49
N GLN A 260 -20.06 -17.01 3.93
CA GLN A 260 -20.37 -18.38 4.29
C GLN A 260 -19.76 -18.71 5.66
N ARG A 261 -20.52 -19.41 6.50
CA ARG A 261 -20.04 -19.91 7.78
C ARG A 261 -19.16 -21.13 7.54
N GLN A 262 -17.90 -21.05 7.95
CA GLN A 262 -16.98 -22.19 7.93
C GLN A 262 -17.35 -23.19 9.02
N VAL A 263 -16.94 -24.45 8.88
CA VAL A 263 -17.19 -25.46 9.92
C VAL A 263 -16.34 -25.12 11.15
N GLY A 264 -16.98 -25.03 12.31
CA GLY A 264 -16.31 -24.78 13.58
C GLY A 264 -15.38 -25.92 13.98
N MET A 265 -14.37 -25.63 14.81
CA MET A 265 -13.56 -26.69 15.41
C MET A 265 -14.33 -27.25 16.62
N PRO A 266 -14.58 -28.57 16.68
CA PRO A 266 -15.20 -29.17 17.85
C PRO A 266 -14.26 -29.02 19.06
N PRO A 267 -14.81 -28.96 20.29
CA PRO A 267 -13.97 -28.97 21.48
C PRO A 267 -13.18 -30.27 21.54
N VAL A 268 -11.90 -30.16 21.88
CA VAL A 268 -11.02 -31.32 22.05
C VAL A 268 -10.88 -31.57 23.55
N PRO A 269 -11.38 -32.71 24.06
CA PRO A 269 -11.17 -33.08 25.45
C PRO A 269 -9.69 -33.22 25.77
N GLY A 270 -9.28 -32.71 26.93
CA GLY A 270 -7.92 -32.88 27.43
C GLY A 270 -7.74 -34.23 28.11
N LYS A 271 -6.53 -34.52 28.57
CA LYS A 271 -6.20 -35.70 29.36
C LYS A 271 -5.21 -35.35 30.46
N ASN A 272 -5.57 -35.62 31.71
CA ASN A 272 -4.73 -35.28 32.86
C ASN A 272 -3.55 -36.27 33.01
N VAL A 273 -2.61 -36.01 33.94
CA VAL A 273 -1.43 -36.89 34.14
C VAL A 273 -1.79 -38.29 34.67
N LEU A 274 -2.99 -38.45 35.22
CA LEU A 274 -3.54 -39.73 35.69
C LEU A 274 -4.23 -40.53 34.58
N GLY A 275 -4.36 -39.95 33.39
CA GLY A 275 -5.01 -40.55 32.23
C GLY A 275 -6.53 -40.39 32.17
N GLU A 276 -7.12 -39.61 33.08
CA GLU A 276 -8.54 -39.24 33.05
C GLU A 276 -8.78 -38.17 31.98
N VAL A 277 -9.87 -38.30 31.23
CA VAL A 277 -10.27 -37.34 30.19
C VAL A 277 -10.88 -36.11 30.85
N ILE A 278 -10.39 -34.92 30.49
CA ILE A 278 -10.94 -33.63 30.92
C ILE A 278 -11.95 -33.20 29.84
N PRO A 279 -13.27 -33.28 30.09
CA PRO A 279 -14.26 -32.87 29.12
C PRO A 279 -14.15 -31.35 28.86
N CYS A 280 -14.39 -30.96 27.62
CA CYS A 280 -14.48 -29.57 27.24
C CYS A 280 -15.78 -29.38 26.46
N ASP A 281 -16.74 -28.68 27.06
CA ASP A 281 -18.03 -28.38 26.42
C ASP A 281 -18.13 -26.91 26.01
N GLU A 282 -17.07 -26.13 26.27
CA GLU A 282 -17.03 -24.71 25.95
C GLU A 282 -16.87 -24.51 24.44
N ILE A 283 -17.87 -23.87 23.84
CA ILE A 283 -17.86 -23.43 22.45
C ILE A 283 -17.90 -21.91 22.44
N ILE A 284 -16.85 -21.28 21.90
CA ILE A 284 -16.82 -19.83 21.72
C ILE A 284 -17.78 -19.47 20.57
N LYS A 285 -18.91 -18.85 20.92
CA LYS A 285 -19.93 -18.40 19.97
C LYS A 285 -19.64 -16.98 19.48
N ILE A 286 -19.81 -16.76 18.18
CA ILE A 286 -19.71 -15.42 17.57
C ILE A 286 -21.10 -15.08 17.03
N GLU A 287 -21.83 -14.24 17.76
CA GLU A 287 -23.13 -13.74 17.30
C GLU A 287 -22.92 -12.77 16.13
N ILE A 288 -23.43 -13.16 14.96
CA ILE A 288 -23.51 -12.29 13.79
C ILE A 288 -24.97 -11.91 13.59
N LYS A 289 -25.22 -10.62 13.40
CA LYS A 289 -26.52 -10.09 13.04
C LYS A 289 -26.57 -9.92 11.52
N ALA A 290 -27.56 -10.51 10.88
CA ALA A 290 -27.87 -10.17 9.48
C ALA A 290 -28.87 -9.03 9.47
N ALA A 291 -28.63 -8.02 8.63
CA ALA A 291 -29.62 -7.01 8.32
C ALA A 291 -30.73 -7.59 7.42
N ASP A 292 -31.87 -6.92 7.33
CA ASP A 292 -33.01 -7.31 6.47
C ASP A 292 -32.65 -7.38 4.97
N THR A 293 -31.47 -6.90 4.59
CA THR A 293 -30.92 -6.92 3.23
C THR A 293 -30.14 -8.19 2.91
N ILE A 294 -30.03 -9.13 3.85
CA ILE A 294 -29.35 -10.41 3.71
C ILE A 294 -30.35 -11.55 3.97
N ASP A 295 -30.46 -12.46 3.01
CA ASP A 295 -31.17 -13.72 3.18
C ASP A 295 -30.19 -14.78 3.69
N ILE A 296 -30.61 -15.53 4.71
CA ILE A 296 -29.85 -16.65 5.27
C ILE A 296 -30.52 -17.95 4.80
N THR A 297 -29.74 -18.93 4.35
CA THR A 297 -30.26 -20.27 4.04
C THR A 297 -30.87 -20.95 5.27
N GLU A 298 -31.78 -21.91 5.06
CA GLU A 298 -32.46 -22.66 6.14
C GLU A 298 -31.47 -23.28 7.14
N ASP A 299 -30.31 -23.74 6.67
CA ASP A 299 -29.26 -24.33 7.49
C ASP A 299 -28.40 -23.29 8.26
N GLY A 300 -28.61 -21.99 8.02
CA GLY A 300 -27.88 -20.91 8.70
C GLY A 300 -26.43 -20.69 8.24
N GLU A 301 -26.00 -21.40 7.18
CA GLU A 301 -24.60 -21.42 6.75
C GLU A 301 -24.26 -20.36 5.70
N VAL A 302 -25.19 -20.00 4.81
CA VAL A 302 -24.92 -19.13 3.66
C VAL A 302 -25.70 -17.82 3.81
N PHE A 303 -24.99 -16.71 3.61
CA PHE A 303 -25.53 -15.35 3.66
C PHE A 303 -25.52 -14.76 2.25
N ALA A 304 -26.70 -14.55 1.67
CA ALA A 304 -26.88 -14.03 0.33
C ALA A 304 -27.51 -12.63 0.35
N ALA A 305 -27.11 -11.77 -0.58
CA ALA A 305 -27.68 -10.43 -0.71
C ALA A 305 -29.12 -10.49 -1.23
N ASN A 306 -30.10 -9.95 -0.50
CA ASN A 306 -31.48 -9.82 -1.00
C ASN A 306 -31.67 -8.59 -1.89
N ILE A 307 -30.75 -7.63 -1.83
CA ILE A 307 -30.73 -6.45 -2.70
C ILE A 307 -29.37 -6.32 -3.38
N THR A 308 -29.33 -5.61 -4.49
CA THR A 308 -28.05 -5.19 -5.09
C THR A 308 -27.50 -3.98 -4.36
N GLY A 309 -26.20 -3.97 -4.07
CA GLY A 309 -25.56 -2.82 -3.42
C GLY A 309 -24.13 -3.09 -2.97
N LEU A 310 -23.67 -2.34 -1.97
CA LEU A 310 -22.36 -2.52 -1.35
C LEU A 310 -22.48 -3.33 -0.06
N PRO A 311 -21.77 -4.45 0.09
CA PRO A 311 -21.78 -5.22 1.31
C PRO A 311 -20.95 -4.55 2.40
N TYR A 312 -21.42 -4.62 3.64
CA TYR A 312 -20.74 -4.11 4.81
C TYR A 312 -20.78 -5.11 5.96
N PHE A 313 -19.73 -5.11 6.78
CA PHE A 313 -19.69 -5.82 8.04
C PHE A 313 -19.15 -4.88 9.12
N VAL A 314 -20.07 -4.32 9.91
CA VAL A 314 -19.74 -3.31 10.91
C VAL A 314 -20.42 -3.69 12.23
N GLU A 315 -19.66 -3.66 13.33
CA GLU A 315 -20.18 -3.94 14.68
C GLU A 315 -20.93 -5.29 14.78
N GLY A 316 -20.42 -6.33 14.09
CA GLY A 316 -21.02 -7.67 14.08
C GLY A 316 -22.30 -7.79 13.24
N THR A 317 -22.65 -6.75 12.47
CA THR A 317 -23.80 -6.74 11.56
C THR A 317 -23.34 -6.84 10.12
N LEU A 318 -23.75 -7.91 9.43
CA LEU A 318 -23.59 -8.07 7.99
C LEU A 318 -24.82 -7.52 7.27
N GLY A 319 -24.61 -6.68 6.27
CA GLY A 319 -25.70 -6.15 5.46
C GLY A 319 -25.22 -5.71 4.10
N VAL A 320 -26.18 -5.37 3.24
CA VAL A 320 -25.94 -4.66 1.99
C VAL A 320 -26.60 -3.29 2.09
N VAL A 321 -25.85 -2.23 1.76
CA VAL A 321 -26.41 -0.89 1.62
C VAL A 321 -26.82 -0.71 0.15
N PRO A 322 -28.09 -0.35 -0.14
CA PRO A 322 -28.49 -0.02 -1.50
C PRO A 322 -27.72 1.22 -1.94
N VAL A 323 -27.06 1.13 -3.09
CA VAL A 323 -26.45 2.27 -3.75
C VAL A 323 -27.18 2.51 -5.07
N SER A 324 -27.95 3.60 -5.10
CA SER A 324 -28.56 4.12 -6.32
C SER A 324 -27.99 5.51 -6.50
N PHE A 325 -27.01 5.64 -7.38
CA PHE A 325 -26.41 6.92 -7.69
C PHE A 325 -26.95 7.38 -9.04
N ASP A 326 -27.62 8.53 -9.05
CA ASP A 326 -27.97 9.20 -10.29
C ASP A 326 -26.69 9.56 -11.06
N GLY A 327 -26.78 9.55 -12.39
CA GLY A 327 -25.70 9.99 -13.24
C GLY A 327 -25.51 11.49 -13.12
N ALA A 328 -24.26 11.92 -13.06
CA ALA A 328 -23.91 13.33 -13.02
C ALA A 328 -23.29 13.78 -14.34
N ALA A 329 -23.30 15.08 -14.60
CA ALA A 329 -22.65 15.70 -15.74
C ALA A 329 -21.81 16.87 -15.25
N GLU A 330 -20.67 17.09 -15.90
CA GLU A 330 -19.80 18.24 -15.69
C GLU A 330 -19.46 18.84 -17.07
N ILE A 331 -19.39 20.17 -17.14
CA ILE A 331 -18.95 20.88 -18.35
C ILE A 331 -17.56 21.45 -18.07
N GLN A 332 -16.60 21.05 -18.90
CA GLN A 332 -15.27 21.61 -18.88
C GLN A 332 -15.08 22.53 -20.09
N VAL A 333 -14.84 23.81 -19.83
CA VAL A 333 -14.52 24.79 -20.87
C VAL A 333 -13.00 24.91 -21.01
N SER A 334 -12.50 24.88 -22.24
CA SER A 334 -11.08 25.03 -22.52
C SER A 334 -10.57 26.42 -22.08
N HIS A 335 -9.28 26.53 -21.78
CA HIS A 335 -8.71 27.80 -21.30
C HIS A 335 -8.86 28.95 -22.30
N ASP A 336 -8.79 28.65 -23.59
CA ASP A 336 -9.01 29.57 -24.71
C ASP A 336 -10.50 29.84 -24.99
N ARG A 337 -11.43 29.20 -24.27
CA ARG A 337 -12.88 29.28 -24.47
C ARG A 337 -13.32 28.94 -25.89
N MET A 338 -12.52 28.17 -26.63
CA MET A 338 -12.87 27.73 -27.98
C MET A 338 -13.62 26.40 -27.99
N LYS A 339 -13.65 25.67 -26.88
CA LYS A 339 -14.31 24.37 -26.77
C LYS A 339 -14.97 24.18 -25.41
N ALA A 340 -16.14 23.56 -25.42
CA ALA A 340 -16.79 23.04 -24.22
C ALA A 340 -17.02 21.54 -24.36
N GLU A 341 -16.54 20.80 -23.38
CA GLU A 341 -16.61 19.34 -23.31
C GLU A 341 -17.55 18.91 -22.18
N LEU A 342 -18.44 17.98 -22.48
CA LEU A 342 -19.36 17.35 -21.54
C LEU A 342 -18.76 16.05 -21.04
N ILE A 343 -18.51 16.00 -19.73
CA ILE A 343 -18.05 14.84 -19.00
C ILE A 343 -19.26 14.23 -18.32
N ILE A 344 -19.50 12.94 -18.54
CA ILE A 344 -20.68 12.26 -18.00
C ILE A 344 -20.22 11.18 -17.04
N HIS A 345 -20.68 11.28 -15.80
CA HIS A 345 -20.51 10.23 -14.81
C HIS A 345 -21.71 9.28 -14.87
N PRO A 346 -21.47 7.98 -15.08
CA PRO A 346 -22.55 7.01 -15.27
C PRO A 346 -23.43 6.88 -14.03
N ALA A 347 -24.72 6.64 -14.26
CA ALA A 347 -25.65 6.28 -13.20
C ALA A 347 -25.41 4.82 -12.80
N ILE A 348 -25.59 4.50 -11.52
CA ILE A 348 -25.44 3.15 -10.99
C ILE A 348 -26.83 2.63 -10.59
N GLU A 349 -27.13 1.39 -11.00
CA GLU A 349 -28.39 0.68 -10.71
C GLU A 349 -29.65 1.33 -11.31
N ARG A 350 -30.47 1.92 -10.43
CA ARG A 350 -31.73 2.61 -10.73
C ARG A 350 -31.55 4.12 -10.78
N GLY A 351 -30.31 4.61 -10.67
CA GLY A 351 -30.02 6.01 -10.86
C GLY A 351 -30.46 6.45 -12.25
N ASN A 352 -31.04 7.64 -12.32
CA ASN A 352 -31.41 8.23 -13.60
C ASN A 352 -30.17 8.84 -14.24
N PRO A 353 -29.99 8.73 -15.57
CA PRO A 353 -28.99 9.53 -16.26
C PRO A 353 -29.30 11.03 -16.06
N PRO A 354 -28.29 11.91 -16.19
CA PRO A 354 -28.51 13.35 -16.08
C PRO A 354 -29.58 13.79 -17.09
N SER A 355 -30.53 14.61 -16.63
CA SER A 355 -31.61 15.09 -17.48
C SER A 355 -31.09 16.08 -18.52
N GLU A 356 -31.80 16.21 -19.64
CA GLU A 356 -31.48 17.22 -20.65
C GLU A 356 -31.49 18.63 -20.06
N GLU A 357 -32.49 18.93 -19.22
CA GLU A 357 -32.61 20.20 -18.52
C GLU A 357 -31.37 20.46 -17.65
N ALA A 358 -30.94 19.48 -16.84
CA ALA A 358 -29.74 19.62 -16.01
C ALA A 358 -28.47 19.87 -16.85
N ILE A 359 -28.31 19.21 -18.00
CA ILE A 359 -27.16 19.44 -18.87
C ILE A 359 -27.20 20.83 -19.53
N ARG A 360 -28.39 21.30 -19.94
CA ARG A 360 -28.57 22.65 -20.50
C ARG A 360 -28.37 23.74 -19.45
N ASP A 361 -28.80 23.49 -18.21
CA ASP A 361 -28.53 24.38 -17.08
C ASP A 361 -27.02 24.45 -16.80
N LEU A 362 -26.31 23.32 -16.80
CA LEU A 362 -24.84 23.28 -16.64
C LEU A 362 -24.11 24.04 -17.76
N LEU A 363 -24.56 23.93 -19.01
CA LEU A 363 -24.00 24.73 -20.11
C LEU A 363 -24.17 26.23 -19.85
N THR A 364 -25.35 26.63 -19.38
CA THR A 364 -25.68 28.02 -19.06
C THR A 364 -24.88 28.55 -17.88
N GLU A 365 -24.75 27.76 -16.80
CA GLU A 365 -23.94 28.07 -15.62
C GLU A 365 -22.46 28.26 -15.97
N ASN A 366 -21.94 27.43 -16.89
CA ASN A 366 -20.56 27.55 -17.40
C ASN A 366 -20.41 28.62 -18.49
N SER A 367 -21.45 29.43 -18.72
CA SER A 367 -21.48 30.51 -19.70
C SER A 367 -21.21 30.07 -21.14
N VAL A 368 -21.67 28.88 -21.52
CA VAL A 368 -21.61 28.36 -22.89
C VAL A 368 -22.90 28.71 -23.60
N TYR A 369 -22.85 29.71 -24.48
CA TYR A 369 -24.03 30.27 -25.18
C TYR A 369 -23.95 30.15 -26.70
N PHE A 370 -22.75 29.92 -27.24
CA PHE A 370 -22.49 29.91 -28.68
C PHE A 370 -21.81 28.62 -29.12
N GLY A 371 -22.08 28.20 -30.36
CA GLY A 371 -21.45 27.03 -30.96
C GLY A 371 -21.94 25.69 -30.41
N ILE A 372 -23.08 25.65 -29.71
CA ILE A 372 -23.67 24.43 -29.15
C ILE A 372 -24.09 23.50 -30.29
N LYS A 373 -23.58 22.27 -30.29
CA LYS A 373 -23.89 21.24 -31.26
C LYS A 373 -25.09 20.41 -30.78
N ASP A 374 -26.30 20.94 -30.95
CA ASP A 374 -27.54 20.28 -30.51
C ASP A 374 -27.69 18.85 -31.07
N ASP A 375 -27.19 18.58 -32.27
CA ASP A 375 -27.21 17.23 -32.85
C ASP A 375 -26.39 16.23 -32.02
N VAL A 376 -25.17 16.62 -31.64
CA VAL A 376 -24.26 15.80 -30.81
C VAL A 376 -24.82 15.64 -29.40
N LEU A 377 -25.39 16.72 -28.85
CA LEU A 377 -26.04 16.68 -27.53
C LEU A 377 -27.23 15.72 -27.52
N ASN A 378 -28.10 15.79 -28.53
CA ASN A 378 -29.26 14.92 -28.67
C ASN A 378 -28.86 13.45 -28.85
N GLU A 379 -27.83 13.17 -29.67
CA GLU A 379 -27.30 11.81 -29.81
C GLU A 379 -26.78 11.29 -28.48
N THR A 380 -26.01 12.11 -27.76
CA THR A 380 -25.47 11.76 -26.45
C THR A 380 -26.60 11.44 -25.47
N LEU A 381 -27.60 12.31 -25.34
CA LEU A 381 -28.78 12.09 -24.49
C LEU A 381 -29.53 10.80 -24.83
N GLN A 382 -29.68 10.47 -26.11
CA GLN A 382 -30.31 9.21 -26.54
C GLN A 382 -29.48 7.98 -26.14
N ARG A 383 -28.15 8.07 -26.19
CA ARG A 383 -27.25 7.01 -25.74
C ARG A 383 -27.33 6.83 -24.22
N LEU A 384 -27.36 7.93 -23.46
CA LEU A 384 -27.54 7.89 -22.00
C LEU A 384 -28.85 7.22 -21.59
N ARG A 385 -29.96 7.51 -22.29
CA ARG A 385 -31.26 6.84 -22.03
C ARG A 385 -31.22 5.33 -22.28
N LYS A 386 -30.27 4.85 -23.09
CA LYS A 386 -30.03 3.42 -23.34
C LYS A 386 -28.98 2.81 -22.39
N GLY A 387 -28.48 3.58 -21.42
CA GLY A 387 -27.44 3.16 -20.49
C GLY A 387 -26.04 3.09 -21.13
N ILE A 388 -25.84 3.73 -22.28
CA ILE A 388 -24.54 3.77 -22.97
C ILE A 388 -23.89 5.12 -22.63
N TYR A 389 -22.81 5.06 -21.86
CA TYR A 389 -22.04 6.23 -21.45
C TYR A 389 -20.79 6.38 -22.31
N PRO A 390 -20.39 7.61 -22.69
CA PRO A 390 -19.14 7.85 -23.39
C PRO A 390 -17.95 7.70 -22.44
N ASP A 391 -16.89 7.03 -22.90
CA ASP A 391 -15.64 6.87 -22.13
C ASP A 391 -14.77 8.14 -22.17
N GLU A 392 -14.93 8.96 -23.21
CA GLU A 392 -14.19 10.21 -23.43
C GLU A 392 -15.13 11.43 -23.32
N PRO A 393 -14.61 12.60 -22.91
CA PRO A 393 -15.38 13.84 -22.90
C PRO A 393 -15.96 14.15 -24.29
N VAL A 394 -17.24 14.51 -24.33
CA VAL A 394 -17.94 14.79 -25.59
C VAL A 394 -17.89 16.29 -25.88
N VAL A 395 -17.35 16.69 -27.03
CA VAL A 395 -17.35 18.10 -27.44
C VAL A 395 -18.78 18.53 -27.79
N VAL A 396 -19.38 19.35 -26.92
CA VAL A 396 -20.78 19.81 -27.06
C VAL A 396 -20.89 21.24 -27.56
N ALA A 397 -19.83 22.04 -27.47
CA ALA A 397 -19.77 23.35 -28.13
C ALA A 397 -18.37 23.68 -28.67
N GLU A 398 -18.31 24.36 -29.81
CA GLU A 398 -17.06 24.88 -30.38
C GLU A 398 -17.23 26.33 -30.84
N GLY A 399 -16.25 27.17 -30.52
CA GLY A 399 -16.17 28.53 -31.00
C GLY A 399 -15.70 28.61 -32.44
N GLU A 400 -15.97 29.75 -33.07
CA GLU A 400 -15.50 30.08 -34.41
C GLU A 400 -14.16 30.83 -34.31
N LYS A 401 -13.12 30.33 -34.97
CA LYS A 401 -11.80 30.96 -34.92
C LYS A 401 -11.79 32.25 -35.73
N PRO A 402 -11.10 33.31 -35.27
CA PRO A 402 -10.90 34.50 -36.09
C PRO A 402 -9.97 34.14 -37.26
N GLU A 403 -10.27 34.69 -38.44
CA GLU A 403 -9.40 34.59 -39.61
C GLU A 403 -8.84 35.97 -39.93
N ASP A 404 -7.51 36.08 -39.97
CA ASP A 404 -6.85 37.32 -40.34
C ASP A 404 -6.99 37.58 -41.84
N GLY A 405 -7.22 38.83 -42.21
CA GLY A 405 -7.30 39.27 -43.59
C GLY A 405 -5.96 39.16 -44.30
N GLU A 406 -5.98 38.80 -45.58
CA GLU A 406 -4.75 38.73 -46.36
C GLU A 406 -4.18 40.13 -46.61
N ASN A 407 -2.89 40.32 -46.34
CA ASN A 407 -2.21 41.57 -46.66
C ASN A 407 -2.30 41.86 -48.16
N GLY A 408 -2.53 43.13 -48.49
CA GLY A 408 -2.41 43.60 -49.85
C GLY A 408 -0.99 43.36 -50.38
N LYS A 409 -0.88 43.11 -51.68
CA LYS A 409 0.41 42.83 -52.33
C LYS A 409 0.53 43.66 -53.59
N VAL A 410 1.76 44.00 -53.95
CA VAL A 410 2.03 44.62 -55.24
C VAL A 410 2.49 43.51 -56.18
N GLU A 411 1.73 43.29 -57.24
CA GLU A 411 2.10 42.42 -58.33
C GLU A 411 2.83 43.24 -59.38
N PHE A 412 4.11 42.96 -59.61
CA PHE A 412 4.87 43.62 -60.66
C PHE A 412 4.63 42.92 -61.99
N LEU A 413 4.21 43.70 -62.99
CA LEU A 413 3.91 43.21 -64.34
C LEU A 413 5.15 43.21 -65.25
N PHE A 414 6.31 43.61 -64.70
CA PHE A 414 7.63 43.43 -65.30
C PHE A 414 8.50 42.58 -64.37
N ASN A 415 9.54 41.97 -64.93
CA ASN A 415 10.45 41.14 -64.14
C ASN A 415 11.30 42.00 -63.21
N THR A 416 11.06 41.87 -61.90
CA THR A 416 11.82 42.54 -60.84
C THR A 416 13.09 41.80 -60.43
N GLU A 417 13.22 40.53 -60.83
CA GLU A 417 14.44 39.77 -60.61
C GLU A 417 15.49 40.14 -61.65
N SER A 418 16.32 41.12 -61.31
CA SER A 418 17.63 41.31 -61.92
C SER A 418 18.60 40.23 -61.41
N SER A 419 18.28 38.96 -61.61
CA SER A 419 19.23 37.90 -61.29
C SER A 419 20.42 38.00 -62.26
N LEU A 420 21.55 38.51 -61.76
CA LEU A 420 22.86 38.51 -62.44
C LEU A 420 23.43 37.08 -62.60
N LYS A 421 22.60 36.03 -62.46
CA LYS A 421 23.01 34.64 -62.63
C LYS A 421 22.88 34.28 -64.11
N PRO A 422 23.98 34.23 -64.87
CA PRO A 422 23.93 33.86 -66.27
C PRO A 422 23.43 32.42 -66.42
N LYS A 423 22.58 32.17 -67.42
CA LYS A 423 22.08 30.82 -67.73
C LYS A 423 23.28 29.94 -68.15
N ALA A 424 23.51 28.86 -67.42
CA ALA A 424 24.54 27.88 -67.78
C ALA A 424 24.01 26.99 -68.92
N ASN A 425 24.74 26.92 -70.03
CA ASN A 425 24.41 26.02 -71.13
C ASN A 425 24.76 24.57 -70.75
N PRO A 426 24.15 23.55 -71.38
CA PRO A 426 24.44 22.13 -71.12
C PRO A 426 25.91 21.73 -71.30
N ASP A 427 26.69 22.54 -72.02
CA ASP A 427 28.11 22.34 -72.31
C ASP A 427 29.04 23.08 -71.32
N GLY A 428 28.49 23.60 -70.22
CA GLY A 428 29.25 24.26 -69.14
C GLY A 428 29.74 25.69 -69.44
N SER A 429 29.52 26.20 -70.66
CA SER A 429 29.77 27.60 -71.01
C SER A 429 28.70 28.52 -70.45
N VAL A 430 29.09 29.70 -69.99
CA VAL A 430 28.22 30.72 -69.41
C VAL A 430 27.99 31.82 -70.44
N ASP A 431 26.74 32.01 -70.90
CA ASP A 431 26.41 33.07 -71.86
C ASP A 431 26.11 34.39 -71.14
N TYR A 432 27.02 35.35 -71.28
CA TYR A 432 26.92 36.69 -70.69
C TYR A 432 26.12 37.68 -71.56
N LYS A 433 25.66 37.30 -72.77
CA LYS A 433 24.98 38.23 -73.69
C LYS A 433 23.47 38.30 -73.55
N ASN A 434 22.84 37.30 -72.95
CA ASN A 434 21.38 37.23 -72.75
C ASN A 434 21.04 37.25 -71.26
N VAL A 435 21.55 38.25 -70.55
CA VAL A 435 20.95 38.64 -69.27
C VAL A 435 19.84 39.61 -69.66
N ASP A 436 18.58 39.24 -69.42
CA ASP A 436 17.40 40.11 -69.64
C ASP A 436 17.45 41.29 -68.65
N LEU A 437 18.41 42.19 -68.86
CA LEU A 437 18.80 43.26 -67.94
C LEU A 437 18.00 44.56 -68.18
N VAL A 438 17.37 44.66 -69.35
CA VAL A 438 16.68 45.88 -69.81
C VAL A 438 15.24 45.54 -70.18
N HIS A 439 14.31 45.96 -69.34
CA HIS A 439 12.88 45.90 -69.57
C HIS A 439 12.41 47.22 -70.18
N ALA A 440 12.48 47.32 -71.51
CA ALA A 440 11.96 48.46 -72.24
C ALA A 440 10.43 48.50 -72.14
N VAL A 441 9.89 49.59 -71.61
CA VAL A 441 8.46 49.86 -71.45
C VAL A 441 8.12 51.16 -72.18
N SER A 442 6.96 51.20 -72.85
CA SER A 442 6.45 52.42 -73.47
C SER A 442 5.67 53.26 -72.47
N ALA A 443 5.56 54.57 -72.71
CA ALA A 443 4.69 55.46 -71.97
C ALA A 443 3.25 54.90 -71.99
N GLY A 444 2.62 54.82 -70.81
CA GLY A 444 1.31 54.23 -70.58
C GLY A 444 1.32 52.72 -70.30
N ALA A 445 2.46 52.02 -70.41
CA ALA A 445 2.52 50.58 -70.13
C ALA A 445 2.36 50.30 -68.62
N PRO A 446 1.57 49.29 -68.22
CA PRO A 446 1.37 48.93 -66.82
C PRO A 446 2.62 48.27 -66.24
N LEU A 447 3.08 48.78 -65.10
CA LEU A 447 4.31 48.38 -64.40
C LEU A 447 4.01 47.55 -63.16
N ALA A 448 3.01 47.94 -62.37
CA ALA A 448 2.63 47.22 -61.17
C ALA A 448 1.13 47.35 -60.92
N LYS A 449 0.53 46.31 -60.37
CA LYS A 449 -0.86 46.28 -59.93
C LYS A 449 -0.92 46.07 -58.43
N LEU A 450 -1.77 46.83 -57.76
CA LEU A 450 -2.08 46.66 -56.34
C LEU A 450 -3.15 45.57 -56.21
N ILE A 451 -2.87 44.57 -55.39
CA ILE A 451 -3.87 43.61 -54.91
C ILE A 451 -4.33 44.15 -53.56
N PRO A 452 -5.60 44.57 -53.41
CA PRO A 452 -6.11 45.15 -52.17
C PRO A 452 -6.04 44.14 -51.03
N ALA A 453 -5.97 44.65 -49.79
CA ALA A 453 -6.00 43.79 -48.62
C ALA A 453 -7.40 43.19 -48.41
N GLY A 454 -7.44 41.95 -47.91
CA GLY A 454 -8.67 41.32 -47.45
C GLY A 454 -9.07 41.80 -46.05
N ALA A 455 -10.37 41.88 -45.78
CA ALA A 455 -10.89 42.07 -44.43
C ALA A 455 -10.71 40.78 -43.63
N GLY A 456 -10.37 40.89 -42.34
CA GLY A 456 -10.42 39.75 -41.44
C GLY A 456 -11.87 39.40 -41.10
N THR A 457 -12.13 38.15 -40.73
CA THR A 457 -13.42 37.74 -40.18
C THR A 457 -13.29 37.53 -38.67
N PRO A 458 -14.00 38.32 -37.85
CA PRO A 458 -14.00 38.13 -36.40
C PRO A 458 -14.45 36.72 -36.04
N GLY A 459 -13.78 36.13 -35.07
CA GLY A 459 -14.19 34.86 -34.50
C GLY A 459 -15.17 35.06 -33.36
N ARG A 460 -15.63 33.97 -32.75
CA ARG A 460 -16.48 34.00 -31.56
C ARG A 460 -16.18 32.82 -30.65
N ASP A 461 -15.91 33.11 -29.38
CA ASP A 461 -15.71 32.06 -28.37
C ASP A 461 -17.04 31.37 -27.99
N VAL A 462 -16.99 30.26 -27.24
CA VAL A 462 -18.20 29.53 -26.81
C VAL A 462 -19.06 30.33 -25.84
N ASN A 463 -18.51 31.37 -25.22
CA ASN A 463 -19.23 32.30 -24.36
C ASN A 463 -19.98 33.38 -25.16
N GLY A 464 -19.75 33.42 -26.48
CA GLY A 464 -20.34 34.39 -27.37
C GLY A 464 -19.59 35.72 -27.45
N ASN A 465 -18.38 35.83 -26.88
CA ASN A 465 -17.52 37.00 -27.02
C ASN A 465 -16.86 36.99 -28.40
N GLU A 466 -16.83 38.14 -29.06
CA GLU A 466 -16.12 38.30 -30.33
C GLU A 466 -14.60 38.23 -30.09
N LEU A 467 -13.92 37.46 -30.94
CA LEU A 467 -12.48 37.38 -31.01
C LEU A 467 -11.99 38.28 -32.13
N ALA A 468 -11.15 39.25 -31.78
CA ALA A 468 -10.61 40.20 -32.75
C ALA A 468 -9.79 39.49 -33.83
N CYS A 469 -10.12 39.79 -35.09
CA CYS A 469 -9.28 39.50 -36.25
C CYS A 469 -8.44 40.72 -36.60
N LYS A 470 -7.38 40.52 -37.37
CA LYS A 470 -6.65 41.62 -37.99
C LYS A 470 -7.06 41.73 -39.45
N ASP A 471 -7.40 42.94 -39.88
CA ASP A 471 -7.52 43.21 -41.30
C ASP A 471 -6.15 43.15 -41.97
N GLY A 472 -6.15 42.75 -43.23
CA GLY A 472 -4.94 42.76 -44.04
C GLY A 472 -4.38 44.18 -44.13
N THR A 473 -3.05 44.29 -44.07
CA THR A 473 -2.38 45.58 -44.25
C THR A 473 -2.41 45.97 -45.72
N ASN A 474 -2.90 47.18 -46.02
CA ASN A 474 -2.87 47.72 -47.39
C ASN A 474 -1.43 47.87 -47.88
N ALA A 475 -1.14 47.27 -49.03
CA ALA A 475 0.10 47.55 -49.74
C ALA A 475 0.05 48.95 -50.37
N GLN A 476 1.23 49.54 -50.57
CA GLN A 476 1.37 50.79 -51.29
C GLN A 476 2.13 50.54 -52.58
N LEU A 477 1.63 51.11 -53.68
CA LEU A 477 2.32 51.07 -54.95
C LEU A 477 3.64 51.86 -54.85
N PRO A 478 4.78 51.27 -55.24
CA PRO A 478 6.08 51.91 -55.16
C PRO A 478 6.21 52.96 -56.27
N ARG A 479 5.93 54.22 -55.91
CA ARG A 479 5.98 55.33 -56.86
C ARG A 479 7.42 55.84 -57.05
N GLY A 480 7.97 55.61 -58.23
CA GLY A 480 9.27 56.10 -58.66
C GLY A 480 9.20 57.33 -59.59
N PRO A 481 10.34 57.96 -59.92
CA PRO A 481 10.39 59.01 -60.95
C PRO A 481 9.84 58.49 -62.28
N ASN A 482 9.11 59.35 -63.00
CA ASN A 482 8.50 59.01 -64.29
C ASN A 482 7.53 57.82 -64.26
N THR A 483 6.89 57.57 -63.11
CA THR A 483 5.75 56.65 -62.97
C THR A 483 4.52 57.42 -62.52
N VAL A 484 3.35 57.06 -63.05
CA VAL A 484 2.05 57.70 -62.76
C VAL A 484 1.00 56.61 -62.55
N PHE A 485 -0.10 56.93 -61.86
CA PHE A 485 -1.24 56.02 -61.80
C PHE A 485 -1.96 55.99 -63.15
N SER A 486 -2.60 54.88 -63.47
CA SER A 486 -3.45 54.78 -64.66
C SER A 486 -4.65 55.73 -64.54
N ASP A 487 -5.07 56.36 -65.63
CA ASP A 487 -6.26 57.22 -65.64
C ASP A 487 -7.57 56.42 -65.47
N ASP A 488 -7.53 55.11 -65.76
CA ASP A 488 -8.68 54.20 -65.67
C ASP A 488 -8.79 53.45 -64.33
N ASP A 489 -7.67 53.26 -63.62
CA ASP A 489 -7.58 52.43 -62.42
C ASP A 489 -6.44 52.91 -61.49
N ASP A 490 -6.80 53.51 -60.35
CA ASP A 490 -5.87 54.01 -59.34
C ASP A 490 -5.03 52.89 -58.67
N GLU A 491 -5.40 51.63 -58.85
CA GLU A 491 -4.65 50.45 -58.38
C GLU A 491 -3.57 49.98 -59.36
N VAL A 492 -3.40 50.66 -60.50
CA VAL A 492 -2.38 50.32 -61.50
C VAL A 492 -1.37 51.46 -61.66
N LEU A 493 -0.09 51.13 -61.49
CA LEU A 493 1.03 52.04 -61.79
C LEU A 493 1.47 51.83 -63.24
N VAL A 494 1.53 52.91 -64.02
CA VAL A 494 1.96 52.90 -65.43
C VAL A 494 3.24 53.74 -65.63
N ALA A 495 3.95 53.48 -66.72
CA ALA A 495 5.12 54.26 -67.13
C ALA A 495 4.69 55.65 -67.65
N GLY A 496 5.28 56.73 -67.13
CA GLY A 496 5.00 58.09 -67.60
C GLY A 496 5.75 58.49 -68.87
N ILE A 497 6.84 57.76 -69.19
CA ILE A 497 7.68 57.97 -70.38
C ILE A 497 8.13 56.61 -70.94
N ASP A 498 8.58 56.60 -72.19
CA ASP A 498 9.32 55.46 -72.73
C ASP A 498 10.67 55.31 -72.00
N GLY A 499 11.01 54.11 -71.57
CA GLY A 499 12.24 53.90 -70.80
C GLY A 499 12.48 52.46 -70.37
N ASN A 500 13.45 52.27 -69.46
CA ASN A 500 13.75 50.98 -68.85
C ASN A 500 13.15 50.92 -67.44
N ALA A 501 12.29 49.93 -67.16
CA ALA A 501 11.70 49.75 -65.84
C ALA A 501 12.70 49.08 -64.87
N VAL A 502 12.88 49.68 -63.69
CA VAL A 502 13.80 49.19 -62.66
C VAL A 502 13.13 49.26 -61.30
N TYR A 503 13.25 48.19 -60.51
CA TYR A 503 12.82 48.11 -59.11
C TYR A 503 14.05 47.82 -58.24
N ASN A 504 14.35 48.71 -57.29
CA ASN A 504 15.55 48.66 -56.43
C ASN A 504 15.19 48.43 -54.97
#